data_AF-A0A821KB28-F1
#
_entry.id   AF-A0A821KB28-F1
#
_cell.length_a   1.000
_cell.length_b   1.000
_cell.length_c   1.000
_cell.angle_alpha   90.00
_cell.angle_beta   90.00
_cell.angle_gamma   90.00
#
_symmetry.space_group_name_H-M   'P 1'
#
loop_
_entity.id
_entity.type
_entity.pdbx_description
1 polymer ?
#
loop_
_entity_poly.entity_id
_entity_poly.type
_entity_poly.pdbx_seq_one_letter_code
_entity_poly.pdbx_strand_id
1 'polypeptide(L)'
;MPNLQSLEVLSLPLVNLTDLSRENTEMLLLVSINNKITKVKFDKMVEINQIHFLMNLCPRMQYLEIGYTTENNLENIVGSISMNNTTHILYLCGLCLYVSDANEKTIQRLHSIIDFERLFHPVKAFCDYTIRRIGDKIYLKWKL
;
A
#
# COMPACT_ATOMS: atom_id res chain seq x y z
N MET A 1 -19.55 9.15 15.27
CA MET A 1 -18.73 9.63 14.14
C MET A 1 -19.09 8.80 12.92
N PRO A 2 -19.17 9.40 11.72
CA PRO A 2 -19.65 8.70 10.51
C PRO A 2 -18.71 7.55 10.14
N ASN A 3 -19.24 6.43 9.64
CA ASN A 3 -18.51 5.22 9.22
C ASN A 3 -17.56 5.50 8.02
N LEU A 4 -16.48 6.25 8.24
CA LEU A 4 -15.43 6.51 7.27
C LEU A 4 -14.61 5.23 7.06
N GLN A 5 -15.09 4.38 6.14
CA GLN A 5 -14.40 3.14 5.76
C GLN A 5 -13.25 3.37 4.78
N SER A 6 -13.20 4.55 4.16
CA SER A 6 -12.19 4.92 3.17
C SER A 6 -11.51 6.24 3.52
N LEU A 7 -10.20 6.29 3.30
CA LEU A 7 -9.38 7.48 3.39
C LEU A 7 -8.81 7.78 2.00
N GLU A 8 -9.04 9.00 1.52
CA GLU A 8 -8.40 9.52 0.32
C GLU A 8 -7.40 10.60 0.71
N VAL A 9 -6.17 10.43 0.25
CA VAL A 9 -5.05 11.31 0.56
C VAL A 9 -4.60 11.98 -0.73
N LEU A 10 -4.97 13.25 -0.85
CA LEU A 10 -4.69 14.06 -2.06
C LEU A 10 -3.23 14.55 -2.10
N SER A 11 -2.65 14.77 -0.92
CA SER A 11 -1.26 15.15 -0.76
C SER A 11 -0.84 14.89 0.66
N LEU A 12 0.37 14.36 0.82
CA LEU A 12 1.01 14.19 2.10
C LEU A 12 2.42 14.74 1.93
N PRO A 13 2.67 16.03 2.25
CA PRO A 13 4.00 16.61 2.16
C PRO A 13 4.86 16.08 3.31
N LEU A 14 5.15 14.78 3.29
CA LEU A 14 6.05 14.12 4.25
C LEU A 14 7.50 14.30 3.79
N VAL A 15 7.95 15.54 3.65
CA VAL A 15 9.38 15.80 3.43
C VAL A 15 10.15 15.47 4.72
N ASN A 16 9.50 15.52 5.89
CA ASN A 16 9.96 14.87 7.12
C ASN A 16 8.78 14.38 7.97
N LEU A 17 8.80 13.11 8.37
CA LEU A 17 7.85 12.55 9.36
C LEU A 17 7.93 13.26 10.73
N THR A 18 8.96 14.06 10.96
CA THR A 18 9.13 14.87 12.17
C THR A 18 8.25 16.11 12.22
N ASP A 19 7.65 16.53 11.09
CA ASP A 19 6.89 17.77 11.01
C ASP A 19 5.43 17.61 11.48
N LEU A 20 4.92 16.36 11.50
CA LEU A 20 3.69 16.04 12.20
C LEU A 20 3.98 15.91 13.68
N SER A 21 3.39 16.78 14.50
CA SER A 21 3.48 16.63 15.95
C SER A 21 2.97 15.25 16.36
N ARG A 22 3.53 14.73 17.47
CA ARG A 22 3.13 13.45 18.03
C ARG A 22 1.62 13.43 18.32
N GLU A 23 1.07 14.51 18.86
CA GLU A 23 -0.36 14.60 19.18
C GLU A 23 -1.22 14.49 17.92
N ASN A 24 -0.82 15.12 16.81
CA ASN A 24 -1.54 15.03 15.55
C ASN A 24 -1.53 13.60 14.99
N THR A 25 -0.38 12.92 15.09
CA THR A 25 -0.26 11.52 14.65
C THR A 25 -1.12 10.59 15.50
N GLU A 26 -1.13 10.77 16.82
CA GLU A 26 -1.96 10.00 17.75
C GLU A 26 -3.46 10.25 17.50
N MET A 27 -3.86 11.50 17.25
CA MET A 27 -5.24 11.84 16.91
C MET A 27 -5.68 11.19 15.59
N LEU A 28 -4.86 11.26 14.54
CA LEU A 28 -5.16 10.63 13.25
C LEU A 28 -5.26 9.11 13.36
N LEU A 29 -4.40 8.49 14.17
CA LEU A 29 -4.46 7.05 14.45
C LEU A 29 -5.76 6.68 15.17
N LEU A 30 -6.16 7.44 16.19
CA LEU A 30 -7.42 7.23 16.91
C LEU A 30 -8.63 7.35 15.97
N VAL A 31 -8.62 8.36 15.09
CA VAL A 31 -9.66 8.52 14.06
C VAL A 31 -9.68 7.30 13.14
N SER A 32 -8.53 6.84 12.68
CA SER A 32 -8.44 5.70 11.75
C SER A 32 -8.94 4.39 12.37
N ILE A 33 -8.59 4.15 13.64
CA ILE A 33 -9.05 2.98 14.42
C ILE A 33 -10.56 3.04 14.67
N ASN A 34 -11.07 4.18 15.14
CA ASN A 34 -12.48 4.35 15.50
C ASN A 34 -13.40 4.23 14.28
N ASN A 35 -12.96 4.72 13.12
CA ASN A 35 -13.74 4.66 11.89
C ASN A 35 -13.54 3.36 11.10
N LYS A 36 -12.61 2.49 11.53
CA LYS A 36 -12.29 1.22 10.86
C LYS A 36 -11.96 1.41 9.38
N ILE A 37 -11.04 2.33 9.09
CA ILE A 37 -10.61 2.59 7.72
C ILE A 37 -10.00 1.31 7.13
N THR A 38 -10.57 0.83 6.03
CA THR A 38 -10.13 -0.39 5.33
C THR A 38 -9.60 -0.09 3.92
N LYS A 39 -9.93 1.06 3.35
CA LYS A 39 -9.46 1.46 2.00
C LYS A 39 -8.69 2.75 2.10
N VAL A 40 -7.49 2.76 1.54
CA VAL A 40 -6.66 3.97 1.44
C VAL A 40 -6.34 4.21 -0.03
N LYS A 41 -6.60 5.42 -0.51
CA LYS A 41 -6.23 5.88 -1.86
C LYS A 41 -5.30 7.07 -1.73
N PHE A 42 -4.19 7.03 -2.47
CA PHE A 42 -3.20 8.08 -2.51
C PHE A 42 -2.99 8.51 -3.96
N ASP A 43 -3.46 9.71 -4.30
CA ASP A 43 -3.58 10.16 -5.69
C ASP A 43 -2.26 10.61 -6.31
N LYS A 44 -1.25 10.89 -5.49
CA LYS A 44 0.07 11.31 -5.94
C LYS A 44 1.05 10.13 -6.00
N MET A 45 2.19 10.38 -6.61
CA MET A 45 3.31 9.46 -6.59
C MET A 45 3.79 9.31 -5.15
N VAL A 46 3.78 8.08 -4.65
CA VAL A 46 4.07 7.81 -3.24
C VAL A 46 5.55 7.48 -3.06
N GLU A 47 6.17 8.07 -2.04
CA GLU A 47 7.49 7.63 -1.57
C GLU A 47 7.33 6.50 -0.54
N ILE A 48 8.37 5.69 -0.38
CA ILE A 48 8.37 4.53 0.53
C ILE A 48 7.99 4.95 1.96
N ASN A 49 8.56 6.04 2.48
CA ASN A 49 8.28 6.54 3.83
C ASN A 49 6.80 6.87 4.03
N GLN A 50 6.12 7.30 2.97
CA GLN A 50 4.69 7.61 3.01
C GLN A 50 3.85 6.33 3.06
N ILE A 51 4.28 5.26 2.37
CA ILE A 51 3.66 3.94 2.50
C ILE A 51 3.76 3.45 3.94
N HIS A 52 4.94 3.49 4.55
CA HIS A 52 5.13 3.11 5.95
C HIS A 52 4.24 3.91 6.89
N PHE A 53 4.14 5.23 6.69
CA PHE A 53 3.26 6.08 7.48
C PHE A 53 1.79 5.69 7.36
N LEU A 54 1.28 5.52 6.13
CA LEU A 54 -0.11 5.13 5.88
C LEU A 54 -0.43 3.76 6.48
N MET A 55 0.51 2.83 6.37
CA MET A 55 0.39 1.51 6.96
C MET A 55 0.28 1.58 8.50
N ASN A 56 1.11 2.39 9.16
CA ASN A 56 1.02 2.60 10.61
C ASN A 56 -0.25 3.35 11.02
N LEU A 57 -0.69 4.32 10.21
CA LEU A 57 -1.87 5.12 10.48
C LEU A 57 -3.17 4.30 10.35
N CYS A 58 -3.22 3.39 9.39
CA CYS A 58 -4.40 2.57 9.08
C CYS A 58 -4.13 1.08 9.32
N PRO A 59 -4.04 0.60 10.58
CA PRO A 59 -3.64 -0.78 10.88
C PRO A 59 -4.66 -1.84 10.42
N ARG A 60 -5.88 -1.44 10.07
CA ARG A 60 -6.94 -2.32 9.53
C ARG A 60 -7.12 -2.19 8.01
N MET A 61 -6.18 -1.54 7.34
CA MET A 61 -6.20 -1.37 5.90
C MET A 61 -6.24 -2.74 5.20
N GLN A 62 -7.19 -2.89 4.28
CA GLN A 62 -7.39 -4.07 3.44
C GLN A 62 -7.03 -3.82 1.99
N TYR A 63 -7.15 -2.56 1.54
CA TYR A 63 -6.87 -2.14 0.18
C TYR A 63 -6.09 -0.83 0.17
N LEU A 64 -5.01 -0.82 -0.60
CA LEU A 64 -4.18 0.36 -0.85
C LEU A 64 -4.14 0.65 -2.35
N GLU A 65 -4.44 1.90 -2.74
CA GLU A 65 -4.31 2.39 -4.10
C GLU A 65 -3.29 3.53 -4.15
N ILE A 66 -2.25 3.39 -4.97
CA ILE A 66 -1.14 4.35 -5.09
C ILE A 66 -0.72 4.51 -6.55
N GLY A 67 -0.24 5.71 -6.90
CA GLY A 67 0.51 5.92 -8.14
C GLY A 67 2.01 5.77 -7.93
N TYR A 68 2.76 5.40 -8.97
CA TYR A 68 4.22 5.40 -8.92
C TYR A 68 4.91 5.96 -10.17
N THR A 69 6.03 6.63 -9.90
CA THR A 69 7.06 7.24 -10.78
C THR A 69 7.65 6.43 -11.90
N THR A 70 8.42 5.50 -11.40
CA THR A 70 9.61 5.01 -12.03
C THR A 70 9.61 3.53 -11.74
N GLU A 71 10.00 2.74 -12.73
CA GLU A 71 10.00 1.29 -12.58
C GLU A 71 10.86 0.83 -11.39
N ASN A 72 11.87 1.61 -11.00
CA ASN A 72 12.74 1.35 -9.85
C ASN A 72 12.04 1.42 -8.50
N ASN A 73 10.83 2.00 -8.41
CA ASN A 73 10.11 2.07 -7.15
C ASN A 73 9.21 0.84 -6.91
N LEU A 74 8.91 0.03 -7.94
CA LEU A 74 7.96 -1.08 -7.81
C LEU A 74 8.47 -2.16 -6.85
N GLU A 75 9.73 -2.54 -6.97
CA GLU A 75 10.40 -3.49 -6.07
C GLU A 75 10.35 -3.01 -4.63
N ASN A 76 10.71 -1.76 -4.40
CA ASN A 76 10.71 -1.17 -3.07
C ASN A 76 9.29 -1.07 -2.48
N ILE A 77 8.29 -0.73 -3.29
CA ILE A 77 6.88 -0.68 -2.85
C ILE A 77 6.41 -2.06 -2.41
N VAL A 78 6.61 -3.09 -3.25
CA VAL A 78 6.17 -4.46 -2.95
C VAL A 78 6.95 -5.02 -1.76
N GLY A 79 8.26 -4.80 -1.69
CA GLY A 79 9.11 -5.20 -0.57
C GLY A 79 8.71 -4.52 0.74
N SER A 80 8.45 -3.20 0.74
CA SER A 80 7.94 -2.48 1.91
C SER A 80 6.58 -3.05 2.36
N ILE A 81 5.65 -3.30 1.43
CA ILE A 81 4.36 -3.90 1.76
C ILE A 81 4.53 -5.30 2.35
N SER A 82 5.38 -6.13 1.75
CA SER A 82 5.73 -7.49 2.20
C SER A 82 6.25 -7.46 3.65
N MET A 83 7.23 -6.58 3.92
CA MET A 83 7.85 -6.42 5.24
C MET A 83 6.89 -5.86 6.29
N ASN A 84 6.00 -4.93 5.94
CA ASN A 84 5.01 -4.41 6.90
C ASN A 84 3.85 -5.40 7.14
N ASN A 85 3.50 -6.25 6.16
CA ASN A 85 2.48 -7.28 6.33
C ASN A 85 2.89 -8.34 7.35
N THR A 86 4.19 -8.61 7.51
CA THR A 86 4.68 -9.54 8.53
C THR A 86 4.66 -8.98 9.94
N THR A 87 4.79 -7.66 10.07
CA THR A 87 5.09 -6.98 11.33
C THR A 87 3.91 -6.18 11.89
N HIS A 88 3.10 -5.58 11.02
CA HIS A 88 2.17 -4.52 11.43
C HIS A 88 0.76 -4.62 10.82
N ILE A 89 0.58 -5.18 9.61
CA ILE A 89 -0.74 -5.24 8.95
C ILE A 89 -1.10 -6.66 8.50
N LEU A 90 -1.99 -7.31 9.26
CA LEU A 90 -2.50 -8.64 8.92
C LEU A 90 -3.67 -8.63 7.93
N TYR A 91 -4.13 -7.45 7.51
CA TYR A 91 -5.41 -7.28 6.79
C TYR A 91 -5.27 -6.84 5.32
N LEU A 92 -4.10 -6.34 4.92
CA LEU A 92 -3.90 -5.84 3.55
C LEU A 92 -3.88 -7.03 2.60
N CYS A 93 -4.87 -7.10 1.72
CA CYS A 93 -5.06 -8.18 0.75
C CYS A 93 -5.24 -7.67 -0.69
N GLY A 94 -5.27 -6.36 -0.89
CA GLY A 94 -5.38 -5.73 -2.19
C GLY A 94 -4.46 -4.52 -2.34
N LEU A 95 -3.79 -4.46 -3.48
CA LEU A 95 -2.96 -3.34 -3.92
C LEU A 95 -3.40 -2.95 -5.33
N CYS A 96 -3.65 -1.66 -5.54
CA CYS A 96 -3.88 -1.10 -6.87
C CYS A 96 -2.76 -0.12 -7.17
N LEU A 97 -2.11 -0.34 -8.31
CA LEU A 97 -1.05 0.50 -8.80
C LEU A 97 -1.56 1.26 -10.02
N TYR A 98 -1.59 2.58 -9.93
CA TYR A 98 -1.82 3.44 -11.08
C TYR A 98 -0.51 3.65 -11.83
N VAL A 99 -0.50 3.27 -13.12
CA VAL A 99 0.66 3.32 -14.02
C VAL A 99 0.21 3.80 -15.38
N SER A 100 0.66 5.00 -15.76
CA SER A 100 0.32 5.65 -17.04
C SER A 100 0.55 4.75 -18.26
N ASP A 101 1.60 3.91 -18.20
CA ASP A 101 2.01 3.00 -19.27
C ASP A 101 1.91 1.52 -18.87
N ALA A 102 0.91 1.17 -18.05
CA ALA A 102 0.66 -0.21 -17.62
C ALA A 102 0.63 -1.17 -18.81
N ASN A 103 1.62 -2.05 -18.92
CA ASN A 103 1.74 -3.00 -20.00
C ASN A 103 2.10 -4.40 -19.49
N GLU A 104 2.13 -5.37 -20.39
CA GLU A 104 2.39 -6.77 -20.04
C GLU A 104 3.78 -6.98 -19.41
N LYS A 105 4.79 -6.19 -19.80
CA LYS A 105 6.12 -6.25 -19.16
C LYS A 105 6.06 -5.82 -17.71
N THR A 106 5.27 -4.79 -17.38
CA THR A 106 5.05 -4.36 -16.00
C THR A 106 4.42 -5.47 -15.16
N ILE A 107 3.44 -6.18 -15.73
CA ILE A 107 2.78 -7.32 -15.09
C ILE A 107 3.77 -8.47 -14.86
N GLN A 108 4.55 -8.85 -15.88
CA GLN A 108 5.57 -9.90 -15.78
C GLN A 108 6.66 -9.56 -14.76
N ARG A 109 7.07 -8.29 -14.69
CA ARG A 109 8.00 -7.82 -13.68
C ARG A 109 7.38 -7.91 -12.28
N LEU A 110 6.13 -7.50 -12.11
CA LEU A 110 5.43 -7.62 -10.82
C LEU A 110 5.33 -9.08 -10.36
N HIS A 111 5.05 -10.02 -11.28
CA HIS A 111 5.14 -11.46 -10.98
C HIS A 111 6.52 -11.86 -10.47
N SER A 112 7.58 -11.43 -11.16
CA SER A 112 8.97 -11.76 -10.79
C SER A 112 9.35 -11.19 -9.42
N ILE A 113 8.92 -9.97 -9.09
CA ILE A 113 9.16 -9.33 -7.78
C ILE A 113 8.45 -10.10 -6.68
N ILE A 114 7.17 -10.45 -6.89
CA ILE A 114 6.39 -11.19 -5.89
C ILE A 114 6.99 -12.58 -5.68
N ASP A 115 7.35 -13.28 -6.76
CA ASP A 115 7.96 -14.60 -6.66
C ASP A 115 9.33 -14.53 -5.96
N PHE A 116 10.10 -13.46 -6.18
CA PHE A 116 11.32 -13.21 -5.42
C PHE A 116 11.01 -13.00 -3.92
N GLU A 117 10.09 -12.11 -3.57
CA GLU A 117 9.69 -11.85 -2.17
C GLU A 117 9.26 -13.13 -1.44
N ARG A 118 8.52 -14.02 -2.11
CA ARG A 118 8.09 -15.31 -1.56
C ARG A 118 9.25 -16.23 -1.16
N LEU A 119 10.41 -16.12 -1.82
CA LEU A 119 11.57 -16.95 -1.52
C LEU A 119 12.24 -16.53 -0.20
N PHE A 120 12.22 -15.24 0.13
CA PHE A 120 12.87 -14.69 1.33
C PHE A 120 11.93 -14.59 2.52
N HIS A 121 10.65 -14.37 2.24
CA HIS A 121 9.60 -14.19 3.23
C HIS A 121 8.49 -15.18 2.91
N PRO A 122 8.51 -16.42 3.44
CA PRO A 122 7.45 -17.43 3.26
C PRO A 122 6.21 -17.08 4.09
N VAL A 123 5.80 -15.82 3.98
CA VAL A 123 4.65 -15.22 4.61
C VAL A 123 3.47 -15.58 3.74
N LYS A 124 2.31 -15.86 4.34
CA LYS A 124 1.08 -16.15 3.58
C LYS A 124 0.71 -15.04 2.59
N ALA A 125 1.14 -13.81 2.86
CA ALA A 125 1.05 -12.70 1.94
C ALA A 125 1.75 -13.07 0.63
N PHE A 126 0.98 -13.18 -0.45
CA PHE A 126 1.40 -13.59 -1.79
C PHE A 126 1.54 -15.09 -2.09
N CYS A 127 1.13 -16.03 -1.23
CA CYS A 127 1.08 -17.44 -1.64
C CYS A 127 0.02 -17.70 -2.73
N ASP A 128 -1.14 -17.05 -2.60
CA ASP A 128 -2.30 -17.15 -3.50
C ASP A 128 -2.65 -15.74 -4.02
N TYR A 129 -1.92 -15.25 -5.03
CA TYR A 129 -2.16 -13.93 -5.61
C TYR A 129 -2.71 -13.97 -7.04
N THR A 130 -3.38 -12.88 -7.42
CA THR A 130 -3.87 -12.63 -8.78
C THR A 130 -3.48 -11.22 -9.18
N ILE A 131 -3.01 -11.06 -10.42
CA ILE A 131 -2.76 -9.75 -11.03
C ILE A 131 -3.76 -9.56 -12.17
N ARG A 132 -4.38 -8.39 -12.24
CA ARG A 132 -5.29 -8.00 -13.33
C ARG A 132 -5.01 -6.57 -13.74
N ARG A 133 -4.91 -6.32 -15.04
CA ARG A 133 -4.83 -4.96 -15.60
C ARG A 133 -6.21 -4.50 -16.07
N ILE A 134 -6.61 -3.30 -15.68
CA ILE A 134 -7.82 -2.63 -16.17
C ILE A 134 -7.43 -1.19 -16.50
N GLY A 135 -7.34 -0.88 -17.80
CA GLY A 135 -6.84 0.42 -18.26
C GLY A 135 -5.39 0.67 -17.79
N ASP A 136 -5.21 1.79 -17.10
CA ASP A 136 -3.97 2.29 -16.50
C ASP A 136 -3.74 1.78 -15.06
N LYS A 137 -4.57 0.84 -14.59
CA LYS A 137 -4.46 0.26 -13.25
C LYS A 137 -4.06 -1.20 -13.28
N ILE A 138 -3.13 -1.57 -12.41
CA ILE A 138 -2.76 -2.94 -12.13
C ILE A 138 -3.26 -3.28 -10.73
N TYR A 139 -4.15 -4.26 -10.65
CA TYR A 139 -4.72 -4.76 -9.41
C TYR A 139 -4.01 -6.05 -9.02
N LEU A 140 -3.37 -6.03 -7.86
CA LEU A 140 -2.82 -7.19 -7.19
C LEU A 140 -3.72 -7.54 -6.00
N LYS A 141 -4.20 -8.77 -5.94
CA LYS A 141 -5.00 -9.28 -4.82
C LYS A 141 -4.44 -10.61 -4.34
N TRP A 142 -4.31 -10.80 -3.04
CA TRP A 142 -3.89 -12.06 -2.43
C TRP A 142 -4.86 -12.51 -1.33
N LYS A 143 -4.81 -13.81 -0.99
CA LYS A 143 -5.54 -14.32 0.18
C LYS A 143 -4.74 -14.08 1.46
N LEU A 144 -5.47 -13.84 2.55
CA LEU A 144 -4.96 -13.80 3.92
C LEU A 144 -5.09 -15.19 4.57
#